data_AF-A0A924L2Z3-F1
#
_entry.id   AF-A0A924L2Z3-F1
#
_cell.length_a   1.000
_cell.length_b   1.000
_cell.length_c   1.000
_cell.angle_alpha   90.00
_cell.angle_beta   90.00
_cell.angle_gamma   90.00
#
_symmetry.space_group_name_H-M   'P 1'
#
loop_
_entity.id
_entity.type
_entity.pdbx_description
1 polymer ?
#
loop_
_entity_poly.entity_id
_entity_poly.type
_entity_poly.pdbx_seq_one_letter_code
_entity_poly.pdbx_strand_id
1 'polypeptide(L)'
;MKRIILSFLASLFLSSGHFDKKATVQKLPDTLAEEVKNETLRTWDAYTKYAWPHDGLLPISKPYHDWYSESINMSPIDAYSNTSMDKGSIENRNGVMRRP
;
A
#
# COMPACT_ATOMS: atom_id res chain seq x y z
N MET A 1 -30.38 0.68 53.90
CA MET A 1 -30.43 -0.12 52.65
C MET A 1 -30.61 0.72 51.38
N LYS A 2 -31.39 1.82 51.40
CA LYS A 2 -31.60 2.70 50.21
C LYS A 2 -30.37 3.51 49.74
N ARG A 3 -29.38 3.75 50.61
CA ARG A 3 -28.17 4.55 50.28
C ARG A 3 -27.10 3.79 49.50
N ILE A 4 -27.10 2.45 49.57
CA ILE A 4 -26.15 1.59 48.85
C ILE A 4 -26.58 1.41 47.38
N ILE A 5 -27.90 1.45 47.13
CA ILE A 5 -28.48 1.31 45.78
C ILE A 5 -28.23 2.57 44.92
N LEU A 6 -28.19 3.77 45.54
CA LEU A 6 -27.89 5.01 44.81
C LEU A 6 -26.42 5.13 44.37
N SER A 7 -25.49 4.50 45.08
CA SER A 7 -24.07 4.51 44.71
C SER A 7 -23.75 3.61 43.51
N PHE A 8 -24.44 2.47 43.35
CA PHE A 8 -24.21 1.57 42.21
C PHE A 8 -24.76 2.12 40.89
N LEU A 9 -25.83 2.92 40.93
CA LEU A 9 -26.40 3.54 39.73
C LEU A 9 -25.54 4.68 39.17
N ALA A 10 -24.80 5.37 40.04
CA ALA A 10 -23.88 6.46 39.65
C ALA A 10 -22.57 5.94 39.01
N SER A 11 -22.17 4.70 39.33
CA SER A 11 -20.96 4.09 38.77
C SER A 11 -21.13 3.55 37.35
N LEU A 12 -22.37 3.31 36.89
CA LEU A 12 -22.64 2.76 35.56
C LEU A 12 -22.56 3.81 34.43
N PHE A 13 -22.49 5.10 34.76
CA PHE A 13 -22.48 6.19 33.78
C PHE A 13 -21.09 6.73 33.42
N LEU A 14 -20.01 6.25 34.07
CA LEU A 14 -18.65 6.78 33.83
C LEU A 14 -17.83 6.05 32.75
N SER A 15 -18.37 5.00 32.11
CA SER A 15 -17.63 4.23 31.09
C SER A 15 -18.16 4.44 29.67
N SER A 16 -18.33 5.70 29.26
CA SER A 16 -18.49 6.07 27.85
C SER A 16 -17.48 7.14 27.47
N GLY A 17 -16.20 6.87 27.78
CA GLY A 17 -15.09 7.61 27.18
C GLY A 17 -15.10 7.34 25.67
N HIS A 18 -15.69 8.26 24.91
CA HIS A 18 -15.67 8.27 23.46
C HIS A 18 -14.21 8.26 23.01
N PHE A 19 -13.75 7.15 22.43
CA PHE A 19 -12.49 7.11 21.70
C PHE A 19 -12.73 7.71 20.31
N ASP A 20 -13.08 9.00 20.25
CA ASP A 20 -13.12 9.75 19.01
C ASP A 20 -11.73 10.34 18.78
N LYS A 21 -10.73 9.45 18.63
CA LYS A 21 -9.49 9.86 17.97
C LYS A 21 -9.85 10.05 16.51
N LYS A 22 -10.34 11.24 16.14
CA LYS A 22 -10.13 11.73 14.78
C LYS A 22 -8.64 11.70 14.56
N ALA A 23 -8.16 10.66 13.87
CA ALA A 23 -6.80 10.61 13.39
C ALA A 23 -6.61 11.87 12.55
N THR A 24 -5.91 12.86 13.10
CA THR A 24 -5.46 14.01 12.32
C THR A 24 -4.57 13.41 11.23
N VAL A 25 -5.10 13.32 10.01
CA VAL A 25 -4.30 12.99 8.84
C VAL A 25 -3.32 14.14 8.71
N GLN A 26 -2.09 13.94 9.20
CA GLN A 26 -1.03 14.91 9.01
C GLN A 26 -0.82 15.02 7.49
N LYS A 27 -0.99 16.24 6.97
CA LYS A 27 -0.70 16.51 5.56
C LYS A 27 0.78 16.22 5.35
N LEU A 28 1.08 15.17 4.60
CA LEU A 28 2.45 14.83 4.22
C LEU A 28 3.04 15.98 3.40
N PRO A 29 4.35 16.23 3.47
CA PRO A 29 4.98 17.28 2.69
C PRO A 29 4.76 17.00 1.21
N ASP A 30 4.51 18.05 0.42
CA ASP A 30 4.19 17.91 -1.01
C ASP A 30 5.34 17.24 -1.79
N THR A 31 6.58 17.25 -1.27
CA THR A 31 7.75 16.55 -1.84
C THR A 31 7.68 15.03 -1.70
N LEU A 32 7.01 14.51 -0.68
CA LEU A 32 6.97 13.07 -0.43
C LEU A 32 6.19 12.33 -1.52
N ALA A 33 5.16 12.95 -2.07
CA ALA A 33 4.40 12.37 -3.18
C ALA A 33 5.30 12.12 -4.40
N GLU A 34 6.20 13.06 -4.68
CA GLU A 34 7.15 12.95 -5.80
C GLU A 34 8.24 11.91 -5.51
N GLU A 35 8.72 11.81 -4.26
CA GLU A 35 9.66 10.76 -3.84
C GLU A 35 9.05 9.36 -3.99
N VAL A 36 7.80 9.18 -3.53
CA VAL A 36 7.07 7.91 -3.67
C VAL A 36 6.90 7.55 -5.14
N LYS A 37 6.57 8.53 -5.99
CA LYS A 37 6.45 8.33 -7.44
C LYS A 37 7.78 7.87 -8.04
N ASN A 38 8.88 8.54 -7.72
CA ASN A 38 10.21 8.21 -8.24
C ASN A 38 10.68 6.83 -7.79
N GLU A 39 10.48 6.46 -6.52
CA GLU A 39 10.86 5.14 -6.01
C GLU A 39 9.98 4.01 -6.56
N THR A 40 8.70 4.27 -6.77
CA THR A 40 7.79 3.35 -7.47
C THR A 40 8.30 3.07 -8.87
N LEU A 41 8.62 4.12 -9.64
CA LEU A 41 9.16 4.00 -10.99
C LEU A 41 10.49 3.22 -11.01
N ARG A 42 11.42 3.57 -10.12
CA ARG A 42 12.72 2.87 -10.01
C ARG A 42 12.55 1.39 -9.72
N THR A 43 11.61 1.04 -8.85
CA THR A 43 11.31 -0.35 -8.48
C THR A 43 10.64 -1.09 -9.63
N TRP A 44 9.75 -0.43 -10.37
CA TRP A 44 9.10 -0.99 -11.56
C TRP A 44 10.11 -1.28 -12.68
N ASP A 45 11.05 -0.36 -12.94
CA ASP A 45 12.13 -0.57 -13.91
C ASP A 45 13.04 -1.75 -13.51
N ALA A 46 13.30 -1.92 -12.21
CA ALA A 46 14.05 -3.07 -11.71
C ALA A 46 13.26 -4.38 -11.89
N TYR A 47 11.98 -4.39 -11.53
CA TYR A 47 11.10 -5.55 -11.67
C TYR A 47 11.00 -5.99 -13.13
N THR A 48 10.68 -5.06 -14.04
CA THR A 48 10.54 -5.35 -15.48
C THR A 48 11.83 -5.88 -16.10
N LYS A 49 12.99 -5.40 -15.65
CA LYS A 49 14.30 -5.86 -16.13
C LYS A 49 14.69 -7.26 -15.65
N TYR A 50 14.37 -7.58 -14.40
CA TYR A 50 14.97 -8.72 -13.70
C TYR A 50 14.00 -9.86 -13.38
N ALA A 51 12.70 -9.56 -13.28
CA ALA A 51 11.70 -10.49 -12.80
C ALA A 51 10.43 -10.53 -13.65
N TRP A 52 10.36 -9.88 -14.81
CA TRP A 52 9.22 -10.07 -15.72
C TRP A 52 9.31 -11.42 -16.45
N PRO A 53 8.21 -12.20 -16.60
CA PRO A 53 6.83 -12.02 -16.13
C PRO A 53 6.54 -12.80 -14.82
N HIS A 54 7.51 -12.91 -13.93
CA HIS A 54 7.42 -13.70 -12.70
C HIS A 54 6.74 -12.95 -11.57
N ASP A 55 6.30 -13.67 -10.55
CA ASP A 55 5.38 -13.07 -9.60
C ASP A 55 6.03 -12.01 -8.71
N GLY A 56 7.29 -12.15 -8.33
CA GLY A 56 7.99 -11.21 -7.45
C GLY A 56 9.48 -11.03 -7.79
N LEU A 57 10.00 -9.83 -7.55
CA LEU A 57 11.44 -9.52 -7.64
C LEU A 57 12.15 -9.81 -6.31
N LEU A 58 13.30 -10.48 -6.37
CA LEU A 58 14.23 -10.57 -5.25
C LEU A 58 15.26 -9.43 -5.35
N PRO A 59 15.13 -8.33 -4.58
CA PRO A 59 15.81 -7.07 -4.87
C PRO A 59 17.34 -7.12 -4.69
N ILE A 60 17.83 -7.99 -3.81
CA ILE A 60 19.27 -8.11 -3.52
C ILE A 60 19.96 -8.99 -4.56
N SER A 61 19.43 -10.18 -4.82
CA SER A 61 20.03 -11.15 -5.74
C SER A 61 19.68 -10.88 -7.20
N LYS A 62 18.57 -10.19 -7.48
CA LYS A 62 17.98 -9.91 -8.80
C LYS A 62 17.33 -11.08 -9.60
N PRO A 63 17.16 -12.32 -9.11
CA PRO A 63 16.23 -13.26 -9.73
C PRO A 63 14.80 -12.96 -9.27
N TYR A 64 13.89 -13.85 -9.64
CA TYR A 64 12.49 -13.79 -9.29
C TYR A 64 12.08 -14.85 -8.27
N HIS A 65 10.86 -14.70 -7.75
CA HIS A 65 10.14 -15.71 -6.97
C HIS A 65 8.75 -15.89 -7.58
N ASP A 66 8.38 -17.14 -7.86
CA ASP A 66 7.01 -17.54 -8.19
C ASP A 66 6.39 -18.22 -6.97
N TRP A 67 5.14 -17.87 -6.64
CA TRP A 67 4.44 -18.44 -5.47
C TRP A 67 3.89 -19.85 -5.75
N TYR A 68 3.68 -20.18 -7.02
CA TYR A 68 3.16 -21.47 -7.48
C TYR A 68 4.14 -22.14 -8.45
N SER A 69 3.78 -23.31 -8.97
CA SER A 69 4.59 -24.03 -9.96
C SER A 69 4.79 -23.23 -11.25
N GLU A 70 3.86 -22.33 -11.56
CA GLU A 70 3.93 -21.41 -12.68
C GLU A 70 3.60 -19.99 -12.18
N SER A 71 4.22 -18.97 -12.78
CA SER A 71 3.91 -17.58 -12.50
C SER A 71 2.45 -17.27 -12.86
N ILE A 72 1.77 -16.53 -11.98
CA ILE A 72 0.43 -16.00 -12.20
C ILE A 72 0.43 -14.48 -12.43
N ASN A 73 1.60 -13.89 -12.68
CA ASN A 73 1.80 -12.45 -12.87
C ASN A 73 1.29 -11.60 -11.69
N MET A 74 1.57 -12.02 -10.45
CA MET A 74 1.07 -11.31 -9.25
C MET A 74 1.49 -9.83 -9.21
N SER A 75 2.80 -9.52 -9.27
CA SER A 75 3.29 -8.13 -9.25
C SER A 75 2.77 -7.26 -10.41
N PRO A 76 2.71 -7.75 -11.67
CA PRO A 76 2.11 -7.00 -12.77
C PRO A 76 0.63 -6.66 -12.55
N ILE A 77 -0.15 -7.63 -12.03
CA ILE A 77 -1.59 -7.43 -11.78
C ILE A 77 -1.78 -6.42 -10.65
N ASP A 78 -1.04 -6.53 -9.54
CA ASP A 78 -1.14 -5.62 -8.40
C ASP A 78 -0.71 -4.20 -8.76
N ALA A 79 0.37 -4.07 -9.54
CA ALA A 79 0.89 -2.78 -9.98
C ALA A 79 0.02 -2.09 -11.03
N TYR A 80 -0.94 -2.80 -11.66
CA TYR A 80 -1.70 -2.28 -12.80
C TYR A 80 -2.42 -0.98 -12.47
N SER A 81 -3.15 -0.91 -11.35
CA SER A 81 -3.94 0.29 -11.00
C SER A 81 -3.06 1.51 -10.71
N ASN A 82 -1.96 1.30 -9.97
CA ASN A 82 -1.03 2.33 -9.55
C ASN A 82 -0.19 2.88 -10.70
N THR A 83 0.38 2.00 -11.53
CA THR A 83 1.19 2.40 -12.70
C THR A 83 0.32 3.01 -13.81
N SER A 84 -0.93 2.56 -13.95
CA SER A 84 -1.90 3.13 -14.88
C SER A 84 -2.34 4.56 -14.56
N MET A 85 -2.03 5.11 -13.39
CA MET A 85 -2.35 6.50 -13.07
C MET A 85 -1.32 7.48 -13.66
N ASP A 86 -0.11 7.01 -13.99
CA ASP A 86 0.98 7.79 -14.58
C ASP A 86 1.32 7.33 -16.01
N LYS A 87 0.31 6.96 -16.80
CA LYS A 87 0.48 6.37 -18.14
C LYS A 87 1.41 7.18 -19.04
N GLY A 88 1.33 8.51 -18.98
CA GLY A 88 2.14 9.41 -19.80
C GLY A 88 3.64 9.35 -19.52
N SER A 89 4.05 9.03 -18.28
CA SER A 89 5.47 8.89 -17.91
C SER A 89 6.01 7.50 -18.23
N ILE A 90 5.17 6.47 -18.04
CA ILE A 90 5.55 5.06 -18.23
C ILE A 90 5.58 4.67 -19.72
N GLU A 91 4.61 5.15 -20.53
CA GLU A 91 4.59 4.89 -21.98
C GLU A 91 5.76 5.55 -22.71
N ASN A 92 6.19 6.73 -22.26
CA ASN A 92 7.22 7.53 -22.95
C ASN A 92 8.66 7.04 -22.69
N ARG A 93 8.94 6.33 -21.59
CA ARG A 93 10.30 5.83 -21.30
C ARG A 93 10.62 4.48 -21.92
N ASN A 94 9.65 3.57 -21.99
CA ASN A 94 9.93 2.18 -22.34
C ASN A 94 9.24 1.73 -23.64
N GLY A 95 8.42 2.56 -24.29
CA GLY A 95 7.76 2.27 -25.56
C GLY A 95 6.83 1.05 -25.55
N VAL A 96 6.73 0.35 -24.42
CA VAL A 96 5.96 -0.88 -24.29
C VAL A 96 5.49 -1.01 -22.85
N MET A 97 4.31 -0.47 -22.57
CA MET A 97 3.37 -1.24 -21.74
C MET A 97 3.09 -2.52 -22.55
N ARG A 98 3.93 -3.55 -22.38
CA ARG A 98 3.63 -4.88 -22.90
C ARG A 98 2.40 -5.29 -22.13
N ARG A 99 1.23 -5.10 -22.76
CA ARG A 99 -0.04 -5.54 -22.21
C ARG A 99 0.11 -7.01 -21.83
N PRO A 100 -0.47 -7.45 -20.70
CA PRO A 100 -0.55 -8.88 -20.41
C PRO A 100 -1.19 -9.62 -21.58
#